data_AF-A0A926MD99-F1
#
_entry.id   AF-A0A926MD99-F1
#
_cell.length_a   1.000
_cell.length_b   1.000
_cell.length_c   1.000
_cell.angle_alpha   90.00
_cell.angle_beta   90.00
_cell.angle_gamma   90.00
#
_symmetry.space_group_name_H-M   'P 1'
#
loop_
_entity.id
_entity.type
_entity.pdbx_description
1 polymer ?
#
loop_
_entity_poly.entity_id
_entity_poly.type
_entity_poly.pdbx_seq_one_letter_code
_entity_poly.pdbx_strand_id
1 'polypeptide(L)'
;MDKEIFLFSEYEHLQIDYLLKLMKVTKFDYFIDVGANSGLYSMVVAKNDCKIKIKSFEPIKKTIIKFKENIQLNKNLNNIEIFEFGLSNTNSKLLMKSLKKENYVQTGGFGVTQNGEILNNLHTEYAEFKKRR
;
A
#
# COMPACT_ATOMS: atom_id res chain seq x y z
N MET A 1 -4.82 -7.12 23.32
CA MET A 1 -5.19 -6.95 21.90
C MET A 1 -5.39 -5.46 21.57
N ASP A 2 -5.88 -4.64 22.50
CA ASP A 2 -6.20 -3.22 22.24
C ASP A 2 -5.00 -2.25 22.18
N LYS A 3 -3.93 -2.51 22.96
CA LYS A 3 -2.74 -1.64 22.96
C LYS A 3 -2.00 -1.60 21.62
N GLU A 4 -1.96 -2.72 20.92
CA GLU A 4 -1.26 -2.85 19.64
C GLU A 4 -2.01 -2.11 18.54
N ILE A 5 -3.34 -2.27 18.47
CA ILE A 5 -4.21 -1.52 17.54
C ILE A 5 -4.12 -0.01 17.80
N PHE A 6 -4.11 0.40 19.07
CA PHE A 6 -3.97 1.80 19.45
C PHE A 6 -2.60 2.37 19.03
N LEU A 7 -1.49 1.66 19.29
CA LEU A 7 -0.16 2.06 18.83
C LEU A 7 -0.07 2.15 17.30
N PHE A 8 -0.65 1.19 16.56
CA PHE A 8 -0.67 1.23 15.10
C PHE A 8 -1.47 2.44 14.59
N SER A 9 -2.62 2.74 15.20
CA SER A 9 -3.42 3.93 14.86
C SER A 9 -2.63 5.22 15.13
N GLU A 10 -2.02 5.36 16.30
CA GLU A 10 -1.22 6.55 16.63
C GLU A 10 -0.01 6.70 15.72
N TYR A 11 0.68 5.61 15.40
CA TYR A 11 1.82 5.62 14.49
C TYR A 11 1.42 6.05 13.08
N GLU A 12 0.31 5.52 12.55
CA GLU A 12 -0.25 5.95 11.26
C GLU A 12 -0.62 7.43 11.28
N HIS A 13 -1.24 7.93 12.36
CA HIS A 13 -1.56 9.36 12.51
C HIS A 13 -0.30 10.24 12.48
N LEU A 14 0.75 9.86 13.21
CA LEU A 14 2.01 10.61 13.22
C LEU A 14 2.69 10.64 11.84
N GLN A 15 2.63 9.54 11.09
CA GLN A 15 3.17 9.47 9.73
C GLN A 15 2.37 10.35 8.76
N ILE A 16 1.04 10.34 8.85
CA ILE A 16 0.16 11.19 8.06
C ILE A 16 0.40 12.67 8.38
N ASP A 17 0.50 13.03 9.65
CA ASP A 17 0.77 14.41 10.08
C ASP A 17 2.12 14.90 9.57
N TYR A 18 3.15 14.04 9.64
CA TYR A 18 4.46 14.34 9.09
C TYR A 18 4.40 14.56 7.57
N LEU A 19 3.70 13.69 6.84
CA LEU A 19 3.50 13.84 5.40
C LEU A 19 2.79 15.17 5.07
N LEU A 20 1.69 15.49 5.75
CA LEU A 20 0.95 16.74 5.55
C LEU A 20 1.80 17.98 5.87
N LYS A 21 2.66 17.90 6.89
CA LYS A 21 3.62 18.96 7.21
C LYS A 21 4.65 19.14 6.09
N LEU A 22 5.19 18.06 5.54
CA LEU A 22 6.11 18.11 4.40
C LEU A 22 5.45 18.74 3.18
N MET A 23 4.22 18.31 2.85
CA MET A 23 3.46 18.87 1.73
C MET A 23 3.27 20.39 1.80
N LYS A 24 3.21 20.97 3.00
CA LYS A 24 3.09 22.43 3.18
C LYS A 24 4.39 23.19 2.88
N VAL A 25 5.55 22.55 3.08
CA VAL A 25 6.87 23.21 2.96
C VAL A 25 7.63 22.78 1.70
N THR A 26 7.19 21.73 1.02
CA THR A 26 7.80 21.22 -0.22
C THR A 26 6.81 21.33 -1.38
N LYS A 27 7.29 21.75 -2.55
CA LYS A 27 6.53 21.66 -3.80
C LYS A 27 6.98 20.43 -4.57
N PHE A 28 6.03 19.65 -5.05
CA PHE A 28 6.28 18.49 -5.90
C PHE A 28 5.06 18.21 -6.77
N ASP A 29 5.30 17.70 -7.98
CA ASP A 29 4.24 17.39 -8.94
C ASP A 29 3.80 15.92 -8.87
N TYR A 30 4.64 15.05 -8.29
CA TYR A 30 4.43 13.60 -8.26
C TYR A 30 4.59 13.03 -6.85
N PHE A 31 3.66 12.17 -6.46
CA PHE A 31 3.77 11.32 -5.27
C PHE A 31 3.84 9.85 -5.71
N ILE A 32 4.81 9.11 -5.19
CA ILE A 32 5.02 7.70 -5.50
C ILE A 32 4.70 6.88 -4.25
N ASP A 33 3.64 6.08 -4.31
CA ASP A 33 3.18 5.22 -3.21
C ASP A 33 3.56 3.77 -3.52
N VAL A 34 4.52 3.20 -2.78
CA VAL A 34 5.07 1.85 -3.04
C VAL A 34 4.62 0.89 -1.95
N GLY A 35 3.90 -0.16 -2.34
CA GLY A 35 3.18 -1.01 -1.38
C GLY A 35 1.92 -0.29 -0.87
N ALA A 36 1.17 0.31 -1.79
CA ALA A 36 0.09 1.24 -1.48
C ALA A 36 -1.08 0.60 -0.70
N ASN A 37 -1.18 -0.73 -0.68
CA ASN A 37 -2.21 -1.50 -0.01
C ASN A 37 -3.62 -1.02 -0.41
N SER A 38 -4.44 -0.58 0.55
CA SER A 38 -5.77 0.00 0.35
C SER A 38 -5.73 1.48 -0.07
N GLY A 39 -4.56 2.08 -0.22
CA GLY A 39 -4.36 3.41 -0.77
C GLY A 39 -4.42 4.57 0.24
N LEU A 40 -4.22 4.32 1.53
CA LEU A 40 -4.36 5.35 2.58
C LEU A 40 -3.57 6.64 2.25
N TYR A 41 -2.26 6.52 1.98
CA TYR A 41 -1.41 7.67 1.69
C TYR A 41 -1.75 8.34 0.35
N SER A 42 -1.98 7.55 -0.68
CA SER A 42 -2.49 8.04 -1.96
C SER A 42 -3.75 8.90 -1.79
N MET A 43 -4.70 8.44 -0.98
CA MET A 43 -5.95 9.17 -0.72
C MET A 43 -5.73 10.46 0.08
N VAL A 44 -4.85 10.43 1.09
CA VAL A 44 -4.47 11.62 1.88
C VAL A 44 -3.87 12.69 0.96
N VAL A 45 -2.90 12.33 0.13
CA VAL A 45 -2.24 13.26 -0.79
C VAL A 45 -3.23 13.79 -1.82
N ALA A 46 -4.04 12.92 -2.43
CA ALA A 46 -5.02 13.30 -3.44
C ALA A 46 -6.05 14.31 -2.93
N LYS A 47 -6.52 14.12 -1.69
CA LYS A 47 -7.47 15.02 -1.03
C LYS A 47 -6.86 16.36 -0.65
N ASN A 48 -5.58 16.36 -0.26
CA ASN A 48 -4.91 17.57 0.19
C ASN A 48 -4.49 18.48 -0.97
N ASP A 49 -4.08 17.92 -2.11
CA ASP A 49 -3.81 18.69 -3.33
C ASP A 49 -4.10 17.85 -4.60
N CYS A 50 -5.16 18.24 -5.31
CA CYS A 50 -5.61 17.56 -6.52
C CYS A 50 -4.68 17.76 -7.73
N LYS A 51 -3.70 18.68 -7.65
CA LYS A 51 -2.72 18.92 -8.73
C LYS A 51 -1.59 17.89 -8.73
N ILE A 52 -1.34 17.26 -7.59
CA ILE A 52 -0.29 16.25 -7.44
C ILE A 52 -0.71 14.98 -8.16
N LYS A 53 0.14 14.46 -9.05
CA LYS A 53 -0.07 13.19 -9.74
C LYS A 53 0.45 12.04 -8.89
N ILE A 54 -0.41 11.08 -8.58
CA ILE A 54 -0.09 9.97 -7.70
C ILE A 54 0.08 8.70 -8.53
N LYS A 55 1.20 8.01 -8.31
CA LYS A 55 1.47 6.70 -8.90
C LYS A 55 1.63 5.68 -7.78
N SER A 56 0.67 4.77 -7.69
CA SER A 56 0.57 3.81 -6.60
C SER A 56 0.85 2.40 -7.09
N PHE A 57 1.77 1.69 -6.46
CA PHE A 57 2.18 0.35 -6.82
C PHE A 57 1.74 -0.61 -5.72
N GLU A 58 0.87 -1.56 -6.06
CA GLU A 58 0.39 -2.56 -5.11
C GLU A 58 0.36 -3.95 -5.78
N PRO A 59 1.11 -4.93 -5.27
CA PRO A 59 1.15 -6.28 -5.83
C PRO A 59 -0.06 -7.16 -5.47
N ILE A 60 -0.77 -6.90 -4.36
CA ILE A 60 -1.77 -7.83 -3.83
C ILE A 60 -3.18 -7.54 -4.34
N LYS A 61 -3.75 -8.47 -5.11
CA LYS A 61 -5.09 -8.31 -5.72
C LYS A 61 -6.18 -7.93 -4.71
N LYS A 62 -6.17 -8.53 -3.52
CA LYS A 62 -7.17 -8.26 -2.47
C LYS A 62 -7.13 -6.81 -1.99
N THR A 63 -5.95 -6.21 -1.86
CA THR A 63 -5.78 -4.83 -1.39
C THR A 63 -6.04 -3.84 -2.53
N ILE A 64 -5.68 -4.17 -3.76
CA ILE A 64 -6.05 -3.41 -4.98
C ILE A 64 -7.57 -3.25 -5.11
N ILE A 65 -8.35 -4.32 -4.86
CA ILE A 65 -9.82 -4.24 -4.90
C ILE A 65 -10.32 -3.19 -3.90
N LYS A 66 -9.86 -3.26 -2.64
CA LYS A 66 -10.19 -2.26 -1.61
C LYS A 66 -9.75 -0.85 -1.99
N PHE A 67 -8.59 -0.71 -2.62
CA PHE A 67 -8.09 0.58 -3.07
C PHE A 67 -9.00 1.16 -4.16
N LYS A 68 -9.39 0.36 -5.15
CA LYS A 68 -10.36 0.78 -6.18
C LYS A 68 -11.71 1.17 -5.59
N GLU A 69 -12.21 0.42 -4.60
CA GLU A 69 -13.43 0.77 -3.86
C GLU A 69 -13.28 2.12 -3.13
N ASN A 70 -12.14 2.35 -2.47
CA ASN A 70 -11.85 3.62 -1.80
C ASN A 70 -11.84 4.80 -2.78
N ILE A 71 -11.28 4.64 -3.98
CA ILE A 71 -11.34 5.67 -5.04
C ILE A 71 -12.79 5.89 -5.49
N GLN A 72 -13.55 4.82 -5.72
CA GLN A 72 -14.95 4.92 -6.14
C GLN A 72 -15.84 5.66 -5.12
N LEU A 73 -15.56 5.51 -3.83
CA LEU A 73 -16.24 6.26 -2.76
C LEU A 73 -15.91 7.76 -2.77
N ASN A 74 -14.79 8.16 -3.38
CA ASN A 74 -14.31 9.55 -3.46
C ASN A 74 -14.23 9.99 -4.93
N LYS A 75 -15.38 10.00 -5.62
CA LYS A 75 -15.50 10.20 -7.08
C LYS A 75 -14.84 11.46 -7.63
N ASN A 76 -14.54 12.44 -6.79
CA ASN A 76 -13.85 13.68 -7.15
C ASN A 76 -12.32 13.54 -7.24
N LEU A 77 -11.74 12.39 -6.87
CA LEU A 77 -10.31 12.12 -6.97
C LEU A 77 -10.01 11.45 -8.31
N ASN A 78 -9.30 12.16 -9.19
CA ASN A 78 -8.94 11.70 -10.53
C ASN A 78 -7.42 11.73 -10.80
N ASN A 79 -6.63 12.01 -9.76
CA ASN A 79 -5.18 12.19 -9.83
C ASN A 79 -4.39 10.97 -9.33
N ILE A 80 -5.03 9.81 -9.16
CA ILE A 80 -4.41 8.55 -8.70
C ILE A 80 -4.39 7.52 -9.83
N GLU A 81 -3.19 7.04 -10.16
CA GLU A 81 -2.95 5.92 -11.08
C GLU A 81 -2.49 4.68 -10.29
N ILE A 82 -3.21 3.56 -10.41
CA ILE A 82 -2.87 2.30 -9.74
C ILE A 82 -2.14 1.37 -10.72
N PHE A 83 -0.95 0.93 -10.31
CA PHE A 83 -0.16 -0.10 -10.95
C PHE A 83 -0.29 -1.40 -10.14
N GLU A 84 -0.92 -2.41 -10.74
CA GLU A 84 -1.22 -3.71 -10.13
C GLU A 84 -0.01 -4.66 -10.13
N PHE A 85 1.14 -4.15 -9.69
CA PHE A 85 2.38 -4.90 -9.53
C PHE A 85 3.29 -4.21 -8.50
N GLY A 86 4.15 -5.00 -7.85
CA GLY A 86 5.20 -4.48 -6.99
C GLY A 86 6.42 -4.00 -7.79
N LEU A 87 7.19 -3.08 -7.22
CA LEU A 87 8.45 -2.64 -7.82
C LEU A 87 9.61 -3.55 -7.40
N SER A 88 10.46 -3.91 -8.36
CA SER A 88 11.66 -4.71 -8.13
C SER A 88 12.80 -4.25 -9.06
N ASN A 89 14.01 -4.76 -8.84
CA ASN A 89 15.13 -4.61 -9.77
C ASN A 89 15.02 -5.52 -11.00
N THR A 90 14.14 -6.54 -10.95
CA THR A 90 13.89 -7.50 -12.04
C THR A 90 12.40 -7.72 -12.25
N ASN A 91 12.02 -8.15 -13.46
CA ASN A 91 10.68 -8.68 -13.70
C ASN A 91 10.62 -10.11 -13.14
N SER A 92 9.74 -10.35 -12.19
CA SER A 92 9.64 -11.65 -11.51
C SER A 92 8.27 -11.83 -10.88
N LYS A 93 7.83 -13.09 -10.76
CA LYS A 93 6.77 -13.47 -9.82
C LYS A 93 7.43 -13.83 -8.49
N LEU A 94 7.05 -13.15 -7.42
CA LEU A 94 7.56 -13.43 -6.08
C LEU A 94 6.44 -14.02 -5.22
N LEU A 95 6.80 -14.98 -4.37
CA LEU A 95 5.88 -15.51 -3.38
C LEU A 95 5.79 -14.52 -2.23
N MET A 96 4.58 -14.01 -2.01
CA MET A 96 4.24 -13.11 -0.91
C MET A 96 3.63 -13.92 0.23
N LYS A 97 3.82 -13.43 1.45
CA LYS A 97 3.24 -14.01 2.67
C LYS A 97 2.53 -12.95 3.51
N SER A 98 1.54 -13.38 4.27
CA SER A 98 0.90 -12.57 5.31
C SER A 98 0.42 -13.47 6.45
N LEU A 99 0.23 -12.89 7.63
CA LEU A 99 -0.35 -13.59 8.77
C LEU A 99 -1.77 -14.04 8.44
N LYS A 100 -2.06 -15.30 8.78
CA LYS A 100 -3.38 -15.90 8.66
C LYS A 100 -3.87 -16.27 10.06
N LYS A 101 -5.02 -15.75 10.46
CA LYS A 101 -5.73 -16.15 11.69
C LYS A 101 -7.03 -16.83 11.26
N GLU A 102 -7.11 -18.15 11.47
CA GLU A 102 -8.25 -18.98 11.05
C GLU A 102 -8.63 -18.76 9.58
N ASN A 103 -9.77 -18.12 9.32
CA ASN A 103 -10.29 -17.82 7.98
C ASN A 103 -9.97 -16.39 7.49
N TYR A 104 -9.23 -15.60 8.27
CA TYR A 104 -8.87 -14.23 7.95
C TYR A 104 -7.39 -14.10 7.57
N VAL A 105 -7.15 -13.67 6.33
CA VAL A 105 -5.84 -13.22 5.86
C VAL A 105 -5.69 -11.74 6.17
N GLN A 106 -4.71 -11.40 7.00
CA GLN A 106 -4.38 -10.02 7.32
C GLN A 106 -3.95 -9.29 6.05
N THR A 107 -4.54 -8.11 5.80
CA THR A 107 -4.19 -7.31 4.62
C THR A 107 -3.01 -6.37 4.85
N GLY A 108 -2.72 -6.04 6.11
CA GLY A 108 -1.48 -5.36 6.49
C GLY A 108 -0.33 -6.37 6.65
N GLY A 109 0.90 -5.93 6.35
CA GLY A 109 2.10 -6.71 6.62
C GLY A 109 2.44 -7.79 5.59
N PHE A 110 1.90 -7.71 4.38
CA PHE A 110 2.37 -8.56 3.29
C PHE A 110 3.87 -8.35 3.02
N GLY A 111 4.61 -9.43 2.84
CA GLY A 111 6.04 -9.38 2.54
C GLY A 111 6.50 -10.53 1.65
N VAL A 112 7.60 -10.32 0.91
CA VAL A 112 8.21 -11.38 0.07
C VAL A 112 8.78 -12.48 0.97
N THR A 113 8.56 -13.75 0.62
CA THR A 113 9.14 -14.91 1.34
C THR A 113 10.65 -14.92 1.24
N GLN A 114 11.31 -15.35 2.30
CA GLN A 114 12.77 -15.55 2.32
C GLN A 114 13.10 -17.04 2.20
N ASN A 115 14.29 -17.34 1.67
CA ASN A 115 14.75 -18.72 1.57
C ASN A 115 14.87 -19.33 2.98
N GLY A 116 14.33 -20.55 3.16
CA GLY A 116 14.37 -21.26 4.44
C GLY A 116 13.30 -20.85 5.46
N GLU A 117 12.39 -19.95 5.07
CA GLU A 117 11.30 -19.50 5.95
C GLU A 117 10.21 -20.58 6.12
N ILE A 118 9.70 -20.72 7.35
CA ILE A 118 8.62 -21.65 7.68
C ILE A 118 7.28 -20.98 7.36
N LEU A 119 6.53 -21.54 6.39
CA LEU A 119 5.31 -20.93 5.87
C LEU A 119 4.00 -21.58 6.37
N ASN A 120 4.08 -22.62 7.19
CA ASN A 120 2.95 -23.52 7.51
C ASN A 120 1.71 -22.81 8.09
N ASN A 121 1.88 -21.66 8.74
CA ASN A 121 0.80 -20.87 9.36
C ASN A 121 0.57 -19.51 8.69
N LEU A 122 1.16 -19.30 7.50
CA LEU A 122 1.02 -18.06 6.75
C LEU A 122 0.10 -18.27 5.56
N HIS A 123 -0.63 -17.21 5.20
CA HIS A 123 -1.19 -17.14 3.87
C HIS A 123 -0.06 -16.84 2.89
N THR A 124 -0.05 -17.51 1.75
CA THR A 124 0.90 -17.22 0.68
C THR A 124 0.17 -17.08 -0.65
N GLU A 125 0.65 -16.14 -1.46
CA GLU A 125 0.17 -15.94 -2.83
C GLU A 125 1.28 -15.38 -3.70
N TYR A 126 1.27 -15.71 -4.99
CA TYR A 126 2.22 -15.13 -5.94
C TYR A 126 1.74 -13.75 -6.36
N ALA A 127 2.67 -12.81 -6.44
CA ALA A 127 2.41 -11.49 -6.99
C ALA A 127 3.46 -11.09 -8.04
N GLU A 128 3.02 -10.27 -8.98
CA GLU A 128 3.86 -9.75 -10.06
C GLU A 128 4.71 -8.59 -9.55
N PHE A 129 6.01 -8.65 -9.84
CA PHE A 129 6.96 -7.57 -9.60
C PHE A 129 7.65 -7.18 -10.89
N LYS A 130 7.80 -5.87 -11.12
CA LYS A 130 8.40 -5.34 -12.36
C LYS A 130 9.56 -4.40 -12.07
N LYS A 131 10.57 -4.48 -12.94
CA LYS A 131 11.62 -3.47 -13.05
C LYS A 131 11.01 -2.19 -13.61
N ARG A 132 11.22 -1.07 -12.92
CA ARG A 132 10.88 0.24 -13.47
C ARG A 132 11.74 0.47 -14.72
N ARG A 133 11.09 0.63 -15.88
CA ARG A 133 11.74 1.05 -17.12
C ARG A 133 11.99 2.56 -17.10
#